data_AF-A0AAE4ZWX5-F1
#
_entry.id   AF-A0AAE4ZWX5-F1
#
_cell.length_a   1.000
_cell.length_b   1.000
_cell.length_c   1.000
_cell.angle_alpha   90.00
_cell.angle_beta   90.00
_cell.angle_gamma   90.00
#
_symmetry.space_group_name_H-M   'P 1'
#
loop_
_entity.id
_entity.type
_entity.pdbx_description
1 polymer ?
#
loop_
_entity_poly.entity_id
_entity_poly.type
_entity_poly.pdbx_seq_one_letter_code
_entity_poly.pdbx_strand_id
1 'polypeptide(L)' 'MWRVLVVNPNTSRECTAKIAKAIKAYPLPDVEVEVTQVDFGPEFIEGPYDELVAGHA' A
#
# COMPACT_ATOMS: atom_id res chain seq x y z
N MET A 1 0.14 3.54 21.93
CA MET A 1 -0.63 3.12 20.74
C MET A 1 -0.14 3.89 19.54
N TRP A 2 0.50 3.21 18.58
CA TRP A 2 0.95 3.76 17.30
C TRP A 2 -0.07 3.45 16.21
N ARG A 3 -0.21 4.35 15.24
CA ARG A 3 -1.05 4.13 14.06
C ARG A 3 -0.17 4.24 12.82
N VAL A 4 -0.18 3.19 12.00
CA VAL A 4 0.59 3.11 10.76
C VAL A 4 -0.37 3.03 9.59
N LEU A 5 -0.20 3.94 8.63
CA LEU A 5 -0.87 3.84 7.34
C LEU A 5 0.11 3.23 6.34
N VAL A 6 -0.25 2.08 5.77
CA VAL A 6 0.47 1.46 4.67
C VAL A 6 -0.29 1.73 3.39
N VAL A 7 0.32 2.50 2.50
CA VAL A 7 -0.26 2.85 1.20
C VAL A 7 0.41 2.03 0.12
N ASN A 8 -0.38 1.27 -0.62
CA ASN A 8 0.05 0.72 -1.90
C ASN A 8 0.12 1.87 -2.93
N PRO A 9 1.30 2.17 -3.51
CA PRO A 9 1.47 3.28 -4.45
C PRO A 9 0.85 2.99 -5.83
N ASN A 10 0.40 1.76 -6.09
CA ASN A 10 -0.37 1.42 -7.29
C ASN A 10 -1.85 1.22 -6.96
N THR A 11 -2.67 1.16 -8.00
CA THR A 11 -4.14 1.08 -7.87
C THR A 11 -4.68 -0.35 -7.68
N SER A 12 -3.81 -1.37 -7.71
CA SER A 12 -4.21 -2.77 -7.70
C SER A 12 -4.76 -3.21 -6.33
N ARG A 13 -6.07 -3.51 -6.30
CA ARG A 13 -6.75 -4.06 -5.11
C ARG A 13 -6.20 -5.41 -4.69
N GLU A 14 -5.76 -6.22 -5.66
CA GLU A 14 -5.18 -7.53 -5.37
C GLU A 14 -3.84 -7.40 -4.63
N CYS A 15 -2.96 -6.50 -5.09
CA CYS A 15 -1.71 -6.18 -4.40
C CYS A 15 -1.96 -5.67 -2.99
N THR A 16 -2.90 -4.72 -2.83
CA THR A 16 -3.31 -4.18 -1.53
C THR A 16 -3.81 -5.27 -0.58
N ALA A 17 -4.61 -6.21 -1.08
CA ALA A 17 -5.09 -7.34 -0.28
C ALA A 17 -3.95 -8.28 0.15
N LYS A 18 -2.95 -8.53 -0.72
CA LYS A 18 -1.77 -9.31 -0.38
C LYS A 18 -0.92 -8.63 0.70
N ILE A 19 -0.70 -7.31 0.58
CA ILE A 19 -0.01 -6.50 1.60
C ILE A 19 -0.75 -6.58 2.94
N ALA A 20 -2.08 -6.38 2.94
CA ALA A 20 -2.90 -6.48 4.14
C ALA A 20 -2.83 -7.87 4.79
N LYS A 21 -2.84 -8.93 3.98
CA LYS A 21 -2.67 -10.30 4.47
C LYS A 21 -1.29 -10.52 5.11
N ALA A 22 -0.23 -9.99 4.51
CA ALA A 22 1.12 -10.10 5.04
C ALA A 22 1.26 -9.38 6.39
N ILE A 23 0.74 -8.15 6.51
CA ILE A 23 0.77 -7.38 7.77
C ILE A 23 -0.01 -8.10 8.87
N LYS A 24 -1.20 -8.63 8.56
CA LYS A 24 -2.02 -9.39 9.53
C LYS A 24 -1.33 -10.64 10.07
N ALA A 25 -0.32 -11.18 9.37
CA ALA A 25 0.45 -12.31 9.85
C ALA A 25 1.46 -11.94 10.96
N TYR A 26 1.75 -10.65 11.17
CA TYR A 26 2.73 -10.15 12.13
C TYR A 26 2.14 -9.05 13.04
N PRO A 27 1.19 -9.39 13.93
CA PRO A 27 0.63 -8.41 14.85
C PRO A 27 1.70 -7.89 15.81
N LEU A 28 1.81 -6.57 15.93
CA LEU A 28 2.69 -5.89 16.87
C LEU A 28 1.87 -5.33 18.04
N PRO A 29 2.31 -5.51 19.30
CA PRO A 29 1.66 -4.89 20.45
C PRO A 29 1.58 -3.38 20.28
N ASP A 30 0.44 -2.80 20.65
CA ASP A 30 0.20 -1.36 20.63
C ASP A 30 0.37 -0.67 19.25
N VAL A 31 0.26 -1.42 18.14
CA VAL A 31 0.27 -0.88 16.78
C VAL A 31 -1.03 -1.22 16.06
N GLU A 32 -1.74 -0.21 15.60
CA GLU A 32 -2.84 -0.34 14.65
C GLU A 32 -2.34 -0.05 13.24
N VAL A 33 -2.67 -0.90 12.28
CA VAL A 33 -2.27 -0.73 10.88
C VAL A 33 -3.48 -0.63 9.98
N GLU A 34 -3.55 0.44 9.20
CA GLU A 34 -4.50 0.61 8.11
C GLU A 34 -3.77 0.38 6.78
N VAL A 35 -4.37 -0.39 5.88
CA VAL A 35 -3.80 -0.67 4.56
C VAL A 35 -4.76 -0.15 3.51
N THR A 36 -4.25 0.71 2.65
CA THR A 36 -5.02 1.36 1.59
C THR A 36 -4.20 1.43 0.29
N GLN A 37 -4.78 2.03 -0.73
CA GLN A 37 -4.16 2.28 -2.02
C GLN A 37 -4.57 3.64 -2.55
N VAL A 38 -3.83 4.13 -3.53
CA VAL A 38 -4.19 5.33 -4.29
C VAL A 38 -5.35 5.04 -5.26
N ASP A 39 -6.14 6.08 -5.57
CA ASP A 39 -7.27 6.00 -6.50
C ASP A 39 -6.86 6.32 -7.95
N PHE A 40 -5.65 6.84 -8.16
CA PHE A 40 -5.09 7.22 -9.45
C PHE A 40 -3.67 6.66 -9.61
N GLY A 41 -3.21 6.53 -10.85
CA GLY A 41 -1.88 6.05 -11.19
C GLY A 41 -1.87 4.65 -11.80
N PRO A 42 -0.68 4.06 -11.98
CA PRO A 42 -0.55 2.79 -12.67
C PRO A 42 -1.07 1.63 -11.81
N GLU A 43 -1.48 0.53 -12.45
CA GLU A 43 -1.86 -0.71 -11.74
C GLU A 43 -0.62 -1.47 -11.24
N PHE A 44 0.50 -1.38 -11.97
CA PHE A 44 1.80 -1.94 -11.62
C PHE A 44 2.89 -0.91 -11.87
N ILE A 45 3.94 -0.94 -11.06
CA ILE A 45 5.09 -0.04 -11.21
C ILE A 45 6.22 -0.84 -11.83
N GLU A 46 6.51 -0.59 -13.11
CA GLU A 46 7.47 -1.37 -13.90
C GLU A 46 8.61 -0.51 -14.48
N GLY A 47 8.61 0.80 -14.21
CA GLY A 47 9.71 1.67 -14.56
C GLY A 47 9.61 3.10 -14.01
N PRO A 48 10.57 3.96 -14.37
CA PRO A 48 10.68 5.31 -13.79
C PRO A 48 9.47 6.21 -14.06
N TYR A 49 8.77 6.02 -15.17
CA TYR A 49 7.55 6.77 -15.47
C TYR A 49 6.42 6.39 -14.51
N ASP A 50 6.25 5.09 -14.23
CA ASP A 50 5.23 4.60 -13.31
C ASP A 50 5.49 5.09 -11.88
N GLU A 51 6.76 5.07 -11.46
CA GLU A 51 7.19 5.62 -10.17
C GLU A 51 6.87 7.12 -10.06
N LEU A 52 7.15 7.89 -11.11
CA LEU A 52 6.85 9.32 -11.15
C LEU A 52 5.35 9.58 -11.00
N VAL A 53 4.51 8.84 -11.74
CA VAL A 53 3.05 8.99 -11.68
C VAL A 53 2.52 8.56 -10.30
N ALA A 54 2.95 7.42 -9.79
CA ALA A 54 2.55 6.92 -8.48
C ALA A 54 2.94 7.85 -7.32
N GLY A 55 4.09 8.54 -7.43
CA GLY A 55 4.53 9.53 -6.44
C GLY A 55 3.69 10.81 -6.38
N HIS A 56 2.76 11.01 -7.32
CA HIS A 56 1.84 12.16 -7.36
C HIS A 56 0.36 11.75 -7.19
N ALA A 57 0.11 10.49 -6.85
CA ALA A 57 -1.22 9.93 -6.69
C ALA A 57 -1.82 10.15 -5.28
#